data_AF-A0AAV2Z052-F1
#
_entry.id   AF-A0AAV2Z052-F1
#
_cell.length_a   1.000
_cell.length_b   1.000
_cell.length_c   1.000
_cell.angle_alpha   90.00
_cell.angle_beta   90.00
_cell.angle_gamma   90.00
#
_symmetry.space_group_name_H-M   'P 1'
#
loop_
_entity.id
_entity.type
_entity.pdbx_description
1 polymer ?
#
loop_
_entity_poly.entity_id
_entity_poly.type
_entity_poly.pdbx_seq_one_letter_code
_entity_poly.pdbx_strand_id
1 'polypeptide(L)'
;SVHTGASEPRGRKRSRYLRDTDRRNIIQRIENGEKQAALAREFGVTRAAICHINKNRDEILTRYEMLVKSANDMDDNDDRAFPMDEPLMVHQLRSHAMIVMLTRMRDVSSTTMDYRNAADRAMTYVVPYAQNFFCLYG
;
A
#
# COMPACT_ATOMS: atom_id res chain seq x y z
N SER A 1 -11.21 21.31 58.90
CA SER A 1 -10.74 22.40 58.01
C SER A 1 -9.71 21.87 57.03
N VAL A 2 -9.90 22.22 55.76
CA VAL A 2 -9.10 21.89 54.57
C VAL A 2 -7.78 22.69 54.56
N HIS A 3 -6.91 22.36 53.57
CA HIS A 3 -5.85 23.14 52.89
C HIS A 3 -4.42 22.73 53.35
N THR A 4 -3.43 22.41 52.51
CA THR A 4 -3.17 22.61 51.06
C THR A 4 -2.02 21.69 50.63
N GLY A 5 -1.93 21.32 49.35
CA GLY A 5 -0.73 20.67 48.80
C GLY A 5 -0.80 20.49 47.30
N ALA A 6 -0.71 21.62 46.58
CA ALA A 6 -0.75 21.72 45.12
C ALA A 6 0.24 20.75 44.42
N SER A 7 -0.23 20.04 43.40
CA SER A 7 0.64 19.36 42.44
C SER A 7 0.59 20.08 41.10
N GLU A 8 1.77 20.53 40.69
CA GLU A 8 2.04 21.43 39.57
C GLU A 8 1.53 20.93 38.21
N PRO A 9 1.15 21.83 37.29
CA PRO A 9 0.79 21.46 35.93
C PRO A 9 2.07 21.15 35.14
N ARG A 10 2.53 19.90 35.21
CA ARG A 10 3.68 19.43 34.46
C ARG A 10 3.36 19.33 32.96
N GLY A 11 3.75 20.39 32.25
CA GLY A 11 4.30 20.35 30.89
C GLY A 11 3.35 19.87 29.80
N ARG A 12 2.98 20.78 28.89
CA ARG A 12 2.35 20.47 27.61
C ARG A 12 3.29 19.58 26.78
N LYS A 13 3.21 18.26 26.97
CA LYS A 13 3.90 17.29 26.11
C LYS A 13 3.27 17.39 24.73
N ARG A 14 4.08 17.78 23.73
CA ARG A 14 3.70 17.82 22.31
C ARG A 14 2.93 16.54 22.01
N SER A 15 1.72 16.68 21.47
CA SER A 15 0.91 15.57 20.99
C SER A 15 1.75 14.78 19.99
N ARG A 16 2.37 13.69 20.43
CA ARG A 16 3.06 12.78 19.54
C ARG A 16 1.96 11.97 18.89
N TYR A 17 1.86 12.05 17.57
CA TYR A 17 0.94 11.21 16.82
C TYR A 17 1.30 9.75 17.11
N LEU A 18 0.32 9.01 17.66
CA LEU A 18 0.49 7.61 18.01
C LEU A 18 0.45 6.75 16.75
N ARG A 19 1.46 5.88 16.56
CA ARG A 19 1.55 5.00 15.39
C ARG A 19 0.45 3.94 15.43
N ASP A 20 0.09 3.37 14.28
CA ASP A 20 -0.93 2.31 14.19
C ASP A 20 -0.55 1.07 15.01
N THR A 21 0.75 0.72 15.06
CA THR A 21 1.26 -0.36 15.93
C THR A 21 0.99 -0.10 17.41
N ASP A 22 1.21 1.14 17.88
CA ASP A 22 0.97 1.52 19.28
C ASP A 22 -0.53 1.49 19.60
N ARG A 23 -1.38 1.91 18.65
CA ARG A 23 -2.85 1.86 18.80
C ARG A 23 -3.36 0.42 18.92
N ARG A 24 -2.84 -0.50 18.11
CA ARG A 24 -3.13 -1.95 18.23
C ARG A 24 -2.68 -2.50 19.57
N ASN A 25 -1.48 -2.15 20.02
CA ASN A 25 -0.96 -2.60 21.31
C ASN A 25 -1.82 -2.10 22.48
N ILE A 26 -2.34 -0.87 22.41
CA ILE A 26 -3.29 -0.35 23.41
C ILE A 26 -4.57 -1.19 23.42
N ILE A 27 -5.15 -1.51 22.26
CA ILE A 27 -6.36 -2.34 22.18
C ILE A 27 -6.11 -3.71 22.79
N GLN A 28 -5.01 -4.37 22.41
CA GLN A 28 -4.63 -5.69 22.93
C GLN A 28 -4.46 -5.67 24.46
N ARG A 29 -3.86 -4.62 25.02
CA ARG A 29 -3.65 -4.51 26.47
C ARG A 29 -4.94 -4.21 27.23
N ILE A 30 -5.86 -3.47 26.62
CA ILE A 30 -7.21 -3.27 27.19
C ILE A 30 -7.97 -4.60 27.21
N GLU A 31 -7.89 -5.41 26.16
CA GLU A 31 -8.47 -6.76 26.13
C GLU A 31 -7.89 -7.68 27.21
N ASN A 32 -6.58 -7.58 27.46
CA ASN A 32 -5.90 -8.29 28.54
C ASN A 32 -6.28 -7.79 29.95
N GLY A 33 -7.15 -6.78 30.06
CA GLY A 33 -7.66 -6.26 31.33
C GLY A 33 -6.85 -5.11 31.94
N GLU A 34 -5.92 -4.51 31.20
CA GLU A 34 -5.15 -3.39 31.72
C GLU A 34 -5.96 -2.09 31.84
N LYS A 35 -5.71 -1.34 32.91
CA LYS A 35 -6.42 -0.08 33.17
C LYS A 35 -5.95 1.01 32.23
N GLN A 36 -6.91 1.72 31.62
CA GLN A 36 -6.65 2.86 30.72
C GLN A 36 -5.75 3.96 31.33
N ALA A 37 -5.78 4.14 32.65
CA ALA A 37 -4.96 5.12 33.35
C ALA A 37 -3.46 4.75 33.34
N ALA A 38 -3.12 3.46 33.36
CA ALA A 38 -1.74 2.99 33.23
C ALA A 38 -1.24 3.21 31.79
N LEU A 39 -2.03 2.81 30.80
CA LEU A 39 -1.73 2.98 29.37
C LEU A 39 -1.55 4.45 28.99
N ALA A 40 -2.38 5.35 29.50
CA ALA A 40 -2.25 6.79 29.28
C ALA A 40 -0.88 7.34 29.75
N ARG A 41 -0.38 6.87 30.89
CA ARG A 41 0.92 7.29 31.43
C ARG A 41 2.08 6.75 30.61
N GLU A 42 1.97 5.50 30.16
CA GLU A 42 3.02 4.81 29.41
C GLU A 42 3.16 5.35 27.99
N PHE A 43 2.05 5.47 27.25
CA PHE A 43 2.03 6.00 25.89
C PHE A 43 2.10 7.54 25.84
N GLY A 44 2.07 8.20 27.00
CA GLY A 44 2.14 9.66 27.11
C GLY A 44 0.94 10.39 26.49
N VAL A 45 -0.23 9.74 26.47
CA VAL A 45 -1.49 10.27 25.90
C VAL A 45 -2.55 10.51 26.98
N THR A 46 -3.62 11.22 26.65
CA THR A 46 -4.72 11.45 27.59
C THR A 46 -5.58 10.20 27.75
N ARG A 47 -6.25 10.05 28.91
CA ARG A 47 -7.25 8.98 29.13
C ARG A 47 -8.36 9.01 28.08
N ALA A 48 -8.74 10.21 27.62
CA ALA A 48 -9.72 10.40 26.56
C ALA A 48 -9.25 9.79 25.23
N ALA A 49 -7.97 9.94 24.88
CA ALA A 49 -7.40 9.33 23.69
C ALA A 49 -7.43 7.79 23.76
N ILE A 50 -7.09 7.20 24.90
CA ILE A 50 -7.20 5.75 25.13
C ILE A 50 -8.65 5.28 24.97
N CYS A 51 -9.61 6.01 25.56
CA CYS A 51 -11.03 5.71 25.42
C CYS A 51 -11.50 5.78 23.96
N HIS A 52 -11.06 6.80 23.21
CA HIS A 52 -11.37 6.95 21.79
C HIS A 52 -10.80 5.81 20.95
N ILE A 53 -9.54 5.40 21.22
CA ILE A 53 -8.91 4.23 20.58
C ILE A 53 -9.74 2.96 20.83
N ASN A 54 -10.19 2.73 22.07
CA ASN A 54 -10.99 1.55 22.41
C ASN A 54 -12.38 1.56 21.76
N LYS A 55 -12.99 2.74 21.58
CA LYS A 55 -14.28 2.88 20.90
C LYS A 55 -14.17 2.56 19.40
N ASN A 56 -13.07 2.95 18.77
CA ASN A 56 -12.82 2.72 17.34
C ASN A 56 -11.92 1.48 17.11
N ARG A 57 -11.98 0.48 18.00
CA ARG A 57 -11.07 -0.67 17.95
C ARG A 57 -11.12 -1.43 16.62
N ASP A 58 -12.31 -1.66 16.09
CA ASP A 58 -12.51 -2.44 14.86
C ASP A 58 -11.93 -1.72 13.63
N GLU A 59 -12.14 -0.39 13.55
CA GLU A 59 -11.57 0.45 12.49
C GLU A 59 -10.03 0.45 12.54
N ILE A 60 -9.46 0.53 13.76
CA ILE A 60 -8.01 0.53 13.97
C ILE A 60 -7.40 -0.83 13.60
N LEU A 61 -8.04 -1.93 13.98
CA LEU A 61 -7.61 -3.29 13.62
C LEU A 61 -7.67 -3.49 12.10
N THR A 62 -8.79 -3.12 11.48
CA THR A 62 -8.96 -3.21 10.01
C THR A 62 -7.90 -2.38 9.27
N ARG A 63 -7.63 -1.14 9.72
CA ARG A 63 -6.58 -0.29 9.12
C ARG A 63 -5.20 -0.92 9.28
N TYR A 64 -4.90 -1.50 10.44
CA TYR A 64 -3.64 -2.17 10.68
C TYR A 64 -3.48 -3.42 9.81
N GLU A 65 -4.53 -4.23 9.68
CA GLU A 65 -4.55 -5.42 8.81
C GLU A 65 -4.32 -5.05 7.34
N MET A 66 -4.94 -3.98 6.84
CA MET A 66 -4.68 -3.50 5.48
C MET A 66 -3.22 -3.06 5.28
N LEU A 67 -2.63 -2.38 6.27
CA LEU A 67 -1.21 -1.98 6.21
C LEU A 67 -0.28 -3.20 6.20
N VAL A 68 -0.53 -4.18 7.07
CA VAL A 68 0.23 -5.43 7.11
C VAL A 68 0.05 -6.23 5.83
N LYS A 69 -1.17 -6.32 5.29
CA LYS A 69 -1.45 -6.97 4.02
C LYS A 69 -0.68 -6.32 2.88
N SER A 70 -0.69 -4.99 2.77
CA SER A 70 0.09 -4.29 1.74
C SER A 70 1.61 -4.45 1.87
N ALA A 71 2.12 -4.71 3.07
CA ALA A 71 3.53 -5.02 3.30
C ALA A 71 3.87 -6.48 2.95
N ASN A 72 2.96 -7.41 3.25
CA ASN A 72 3.12 -8.83 2.96
C ASN A 72 2.87 -9.16 1.48
N ASP A 73 1.99 -8.43 0.78
CA ASP A 73 1.79 -8.56 -0.67
C ASP A 73 3.07 -8.15 -1.46
N MET A 74 4.07 -7.53 -0.81
CA MET A 74 5.40 -7.34 -1.40
C MET A 74 6.35 -8.53 -1.19
N ASP A 75 6.04 -9.43 -0.26
CA ASP A 75 6.82 -10.65 0.06
C ASP A 75 6.22 -11.89 -0.64
N ASP A 76 4.89 -11.96 -0.75
CA ASP A 76 4.14 -13.01 -1.48
C ASP A 76 4.28 -12.89 -3.02
N ASN A 77 4.93 -11.83 -3.51
CA ASN A 77 5.35 -11.76 -4.91
C ASN A 77 6.60 -12.60 -5.21
N ASP A 78 7.26 -13.18 -4.21
CA ASP A 78 8.36 -14.15 -4.41
C ASP A 78 7.84 -15.60 -4.57
N ASP A 79 6.64 -15.91 -4.04
CA ASP A 79 5.98 -17.24 -4.24
C ASP A 79 5.08 -17.27 -5.49
N ARG A 80 4.92 -16.12 -6.17
CA ARG A 80 4.75 -16.09 -7.63
C ARG A 80 6.09 -16.22 -8.34
N ALA A 81 6.90 -17.16 -7.90
CA ALA A 81 7.68 -17.95 -8.85
C ALA A 81 6.66 -18.53 -9.84
N PHE A 82 6.45 -17.82 -10.95
CA PHE A 82 5.93 -18.40 -12.18
C PHE A 82 6.55 -19.79 -12.28
N PRO A 83 5.79 -20.88 -12.48
CA PRO A 83 6.40 -22.17 -12.72
C PRO A 83 7.39 -21.99 -13.88
N MET A 84 8.69 -21.96 -13.56
CA MET A 84 9.80 -21.60 -14.45
C MET A 84 10.10 -22.74 -15.43
N ASP A 85 9.05 -23.39 -15.93
CA ASP A 85 9.06 -24.43 -16.95
C ASP A 85 7.90 -24.26 -17.97
N GLU A 86 7.01 -23.27 -17.82
CA GLU A 86 6.13 -22.89 -18.93
C GLU A 86 6.97 -22.16 -19.99
N PRO A 87 7.09 -22.70 -21.22
CA PRO A 87 7.80 -21.99 -22.27
C PRO A 87 7.10 -20.66 -22.50
N LEU A 88 7.80 -19.55 -22.25
CA LEU A 88 7.33 -18.20 -22.56
C LEU A 88 6.77 -18.19 -23.99
N MET A 89 5.45 -18.14 -24.13
CA MET A 89 4.78 -18.16 -25.42
C MET A 89 5.03 -16.83 -26.12
N VAL A 90 6.05 -16.78 -26.97
CA VAL A 90 6.39 -15.60 -27.77
C VAL A 90 5.58 -15.59 -29.06
N HIS A 91 4.64 -14.66 -29.16
CA HIS A 91 3.84 -14.48 -30.37
C HIS A 91 4.32 -13.29 -31.21
N GLN A 92 4.66 -13.57 -32.47
CA GLN A 92 5.09 -12.55 -33.40
C GLN A 92 3.89 -11.86 -34.07
N LEU A 93 3.68 -10.58 -33.74
CA LEU A 93 2.68 -9.74 -34.40
C LEU A 93 3.17 -9.27 -35.79
N ARG A 94 2.89 -10.05 -36.84
CA ARG A 94 3.30 -9.77 -38.24
C ARG A 94 2.34 -8.81 -38.96
N SER A 95 2.13 -7.62 -38.43
CA SER A 95 1.34 -6.57 -39.11
C SER A 95 2.26 -5.59 -39.85
N HIS A 96 1.95 -5.29 -41.12
CA HIS A 96 2.71 -4.31 -41.90
C HIS A 96 2.65 -2.90 -41.27
N ALA A 97 1.49 -2.53 -40.71
CA ALA A 97 1.35 -1.29 -39.96
C ALA A 97 2.32 -1.25 -38.75
N MET A 98 2.47 -2.39 -38.06
CA MET A 98 3.36 -2.50 -36.92
C MET A 98 4.83 -2.34 -37.30
N ILE A 99 5.24 -2.92 -38.43
CA ILE A 99 6.60 -2.75 -38.95
C ILE A 99 6.90 -1.27 -39.21
N VAL A 100 5.97 -0.52 -39.80
CA VAL A 100 6.15 0.92 -40.06
C VAL A 100 6.29 1.71 -38.75
N MET A 101 5.46 1.44 -37.75
CA MET A 101 5.54 2.10 -36.43
C MET A 101 6.83 1.79 -35.69
N LEU A 102 7.26 0.52 -35.70
CA LEU A 102 8.53 0.08 -35.12
C LEU A 102 9.74 0.67 -35.85
N THR A 103 9.65 0.85 -37.16
CA THR A 103 10.70 1.50 -37.96
C THR A 103 10.84 2.96 -37.57
N ARG A 104 9.73 3.68 -37.39
CA ARG A 104 9.73 5.07 -36.89
C ARG A 104 10.26 5.19 -35.47
N MET A 105 9.91 4.25 -34.58
CA MET A 105 10.44 4.24 -33.21
C MET A 105 11.93 3.91 -33.15
N ARG A 106 12.44 3.13 -34.10
CA ARG A 106 13.87 2.77 -34.20
C ARG A 106 14.72 3.90 -34.78
N ASP A 107 14.11 4.86 -35.47
CA ASP A 107 14.82 6.00 -36.03
C ASP A 107 15.22 7.00 -34.94
N VAL A 108 16.53 7.09 -34.69
CA VAL A 108 17.13 7.97 -33.67
C VAL A 108 16.97 9.46 -34.03
N SER A 109 16.65 9.77 -35.29
CA SER A 109 16.39 11.14 -35.73
C SER A 109 14.95 11.61 -35.48
N SER A 110 14.06 10.71 -35.04
CA SER A 110 12.67 11.03 -34.74
C SER A 110 12.52 11.86 -33.46
N THR A 111 11.59 12.82 -33.47
CA THR A 111 11.32 13.65 -32.29
C THR A 111 10.62 12.85 -31.20
N THR A 112 10.73 13.30 -29.94
CA THR A 112 10.04 12.67 -28.80
C THR A 112 8.52 12.56 -29.00
N MET A 113 7.91 13.52 -29.71
CA MET A 113 6.49 13.47 -30.05
C MET A 113 6.18 12.41 -31.11
N ASP A 114 7.01 12.28 -32.14
CA ASP A 114 6.83 11.28 -33.19
C ASP A 114 7.01 9.87 -32.66
N TYR A 115 7.99 9.65 -31.77
CA TYR A 115 8.18 8.40 -31.06
C TYR A 115 6.94 8.05 -30.22
N ARG A 116 6.47 8.98 -29.38
CA ARG A 116 5.28 8.76 -28.54
C ARG A 116 4.05 8.44 -29.37
N ASN A 117 3.80 9.22 -30.42
CA ASN A 117 2.68 8.98 -31.34
C ASN A 117 2.78 7.61 -32.05
N ALA A 118 3.99 7.19 -32.44
CA ALA A 118 4.20 5.88 -33.05
C ALA A 118 4.02 4.74 -32.04
N ALA A 119 4.47 4.92 -30.80
CA ALA A 119 4.31 3.96 -29.70
C ALA A 119 2.84 3.81 -29.27
N ASP A 120 2.10 4.91 -29.13
CA ASP A 120 0.68 4.88 -28.78
C ASP A 120 -0.14 4.16 -29.86
N ARG A 121 0.16 4.45 -31.13
CA ARG A 121 -0.47 3.75 -32.26
C ARG A 121 -0.09 2.27 -32.27
N ALA A 122 1.17 1.93 -31.99
CA ALA A 122 1.62 0.54 -31.89
C ALA A 122 0.85 -0.22 -30.80
N MET A 123 0.64 0.41 -29.65
CA MET A 123 -0.03 -0.21 -28.51
C MET A 123 -1.50 -0.54 -28.80
N THR A 124 -2.14 0.23 -29.69
CA THR A 124 -3.50 -0.06 -30.17
C THR A 124 -3.60 -1.40 -30.89
N TYR A 125 -2.51 -1.95 -31.43
CA TYR A 125 -2.49 -3.28 -32.04
C TYR A 125 -2.03 -4.36 -31.07
N VAL A 126 -1.09 -4.04 -30.19
CA VAL A 126 -0.52 -5.02 -29.23
C VAL A 126 -1.53 -5.43 -28.16
N VAL A 127 -2.28 -4.48 -27.58
CA VAL A 127 -3.22 -4.78 -26.48
C VAL A 127 -4.36 -5.71 -26.93
N PRO A 128 -5.08 -5.44 -28.03
CA PRO A 128 -6.14 -6.34 -28.47
C PRO A 128 -5.61 -7.69 -28.93
N TYR A 129 -4.39 -7.73 -29.51
CA TYR A 129 -3.76 -8.97 -29.91
C TYR A 129 -3.43 -9.85 -28.70
N ALA A 130 -2.90 -9.27 -27.63
CA ALA A 130 -2.61 -9.98 -26.38
C ALA A 130 -3.89 -10.45 -25.68
N GLN A 131 -4.93 -9.63 -25.65
CA GLN A 131 -6.23 -10.00 -25.08
C GLN A 131 -6.91 -11.13 -25.85
N ASN A 132 -6.89 -11.07 -27.18
CA ASN A 132 -7.46 -12.11 -28.04
C ASN A 132 -6.67 -13.43 -27.90
N PHE A 133 -5.34 -13.34 -27.87
CA PHE A 133 -4.49 -14.50 -27.62
C PHE A 133 -4.81 -15.16 -26.27
N PHE A 134 -4.93 -14.37 -25.19
CA PHE A 134 -5.32 -14.88 -23.88
C PHE A 134 -6.71 -15.53 -23.88
N CYS A 135 -7.70 -14.94 -24.54
CA CYS A 135 -9.04 -15.54 -24.64
C CYS A 135 -9.10 -16.85 -25.45
N LEU A 136 -8.16 -17.09 -26.37
CA LEU A 136 -8.14 -18.29 -27.23
C LEU A 136 -7.24 -19.41 -26.71
N TYR A 137 -6.24 -19.07 -25.89
CA TYR A 137 -5.18 -20.00 -25.48
C TYR A 137 -4.90 -20.02 -23.97
N GLY A 138 -5.60 -19.22 -23.16
CA GLY A 138 -5.55 -19.23 -21.68
C GLY A 138 -6.83 -19.81 -21.08
#